data_AF-A0A679J8G8-F1
#
_entry.id   AF-A0A679J8G8-F1
#
_cell.length_a   1.000
_cell.length_b   1.000
_cell.length_c   1.000
_cell.angle_alpha   90.00
_cell.angle_beta   90.00
_cell.angle_gamma   90.00
#
_symmetry.space_group_name_H-M   'P 1'
#
loop_
_entity.id
_entity.type
_entity.pdbx_description
1 polymer ?
#
loop_
_entity_poly.entity_id
_entity_poly.type
_entity_poly.pdbx_seq_one_letter_code
_entity_poly.pdbx_strand_id
1 'polypeptide(L)'
;MTSTMLFPAPAGSDRAQALAAEVGCAVGEFSPPFGHMKPALIGAVKGFSTALETFGGRFERRQRVYVFPSWPTLEAALRYVLDRRAAGAGGERAQAYVSADR
;
A
#
# COMPACT_ATOMS: atom_id res chain seq x y z
N MET A 1 -22.07 18.46 10.72
CA MET A 1 -21.66 17.33 9.86
C MET A 1 -20.21 17.59 9.45
N THR A 2 -19.23 16.90 10.04
CA THR A 2 -17.82 17.07 9.66
C THR A 2 -17.52 16.17 8.48
N SER A 3 -17.34 16.75 7.30
CA SER A 3 -17.06 16.03 6.06
C SER A 3 -15.60 15.56 6.03
N THR A 4 -15.40 14.25 5.94
CA THR A 4 -14.10 13.63 5.65
C THR A 4 -13.85 13.68 4.15
N MET A 5 -12.72 14.25 3.73
CA MET A 5 -12.39 14.47 2.32
C MET A 5 -11.09 13.77 1.95
N LEU A 6 -11.04 13.33 0.68
CA LEU A 6 -9.87 12.70 0.08
C LEU A 6 -9.34 13.62 -1.01
N PHE A 7 -8.05 13.95 -0.91
CA PHE A 7 -7.37 14.92 -1.74
C PHE A 7 -6.31 14.23 -2.62
N PRO A 8 -5.96 14.82 -3.76
CA PRO A 8 -4.82 14.35 -4.55
C PRO A 8 -3.55 14.40 -3.71
N ALA A 9 -2.62 13.49 -4.02
CA ALA A 9 -1.35 13.44 -3.31
C ALA A 9 -0.51 14.71 -3.58
N PRO A 10 0.23 15.22 -2.57
CA PRO A 10 1.02 16.44 -2.69
C PRO A 10 2.26 16.19 -3.54
N ALA A 11 2.85 17.23 -4.12
CA ALA A 11 4.02 17.13 -5.02
C ALA A 11 5.24 16.41 -4.40
N GLY A 12 5.36 16.39 -3.07
CA GLY A 12 6.43 15.68 -2.35
C GLY A 12 6.23 14.16 -2.22
N SER A 13 5.15 13.59 -2.79
CA SER A 13 4.79 12.18 -2.65
C SER A 13 5.04 11.33 -3.90
N ASP A 14 5.80 11.85 -4.86
CA ASP A 14 6.10 11.22 -6.15
C ASP A 14 6.59 9.77 -6.00
N ARG A 15 7.47 9.52 -5.02
CA ARG A 15 7.97 8.17 -4.75
C ARG A 15 6.87 7.21 -4.29
N ALA A 16 5.99 7.66 -3.41
CA ALA A 16 4.84 6.87 -2.97
C ALA A 16 3.84 6.64 -4.12
N GLN A 17 3.66 7.64 -4.99
CA GLN A 17 2.84 7.53 -6.21
C GLN A 17 3.39 6.46 -7.15
N ALA A 18 4.70 6.47 -7.42
CA ALA A 18 5.35 5.49 -8.27
C ALA A 18 5.20 4.05 -7.70
N LEU A 19 5.51 3.86 -6.43
CA LEU A 19 5.38 2.55 -5.76
C LEU A 19 3.92 2.06 -5.74
N ALA A 20 2.96 2.95 -5.53
CA ALA A 20 1.54 2.60 -5.53
C ALA A 20 1.09 2.20 -6.94
N ALA A 21 1.52 2.92 -7.98
CA ALA A 21 1.21 2.60 -9.37
C ALA A 21 1.71 1.20 -9.75
N GLU A 22 2.92 0.82 -9.32
CA GLU A 22 3.47 -0.53 -9.55
C GLU A 22 2.63 -1.64 -8.92
N VAL A 23 1.96 -1.37 -7.78
CA VAL A 23 1.07 -2.36 -7.15
C VAL A 23 -0.38 -2.29 -7.65
N GLY A 24 -0.70 -1.36 -8.56
CA GLY A 24 -2.05 -1.12 -9.07
C GLY A 24 -2.94 -0.28 -8.14
N CYS A 25 -2.33 0.59 -7.34
CA CYS A 25 -3.00 1.49 -6.41
C CYS A 25 -2.67 2.95 -6.75
N ALA A 26 -3.42 3.87 -6.14
CA ALA A 26 -3.13 5.30 -6.14
C ALA A 26 -2.94 5.78 -4.70
N VAL A 27 -2.25 6.90 -4.53
CA VAL A 27 -2.10 7.55 -3.23
C VAL A 27 -2.83 8.89 -3.22
N GLY A 28 -3.21 9.32 -2.04
CA GLY A 28 -3.86 10.61 -1.80
C GLY A 28 -3.64 11.06 -0.37
N GLU A 29 -4.25 12.18 0.00
CA GLU A 29 -4.31 12.63 1.37
C GLU A 29 -5.72 12.50 1.93
N PHE A 30 -5.80 11.92 3.12
CA PHE A 30 -7.01 11.79 3.89
C PHE A 30 -7.04 12.87 4.97
N SER A 31 -8.07 13.71 4.93
CA SER A 31 -8.33 14.69 5.97
C SER A 31 -9.33 14.12 6.99
N PRO A 32 -8.89 13.70 8.19
CA PRO A 32 -9.80 13.30 9.25
C PRO A 32 -10.62 14.51 9.74
N PRO A 33 -11.77 14.28 10.40
CA PRO A 33 -12.58 15.36 10.97
C PRO A 33 -11.85 16.16 12.05
N PHE A 34 -10.83 15.56 12.68
CA PHE A 34 -9.93 16.19 13.63
C PHE A 34 -8.52 15.68 13.39
N GLY A 35 -7.53 16.57 13.33
CA GLY A 35 -6.12 16.25 13.19
C GLY A 35 -5.52 16.63 11.82
N HIS A 36 -4.28 16.19 11.60
CA HIS A 36 -3.52 16.50 10.39
C HIS A 36 -3.91 15.60 9.22
N MET A 37 -3.65 16.08 8.01
CA MET A 37 -3.75 15.29 6.79
C MET A 37 -2.82 14.09 6.87
N LYS A 38 -3.34 12.94 6.43
CA LYS A 38 -2.64 11.66 6.49
C LYS A 38 -2.52 11.05 5.10
N PRO A 39 -1.41 10.38 4.78
CA PRO A 39 -1.33 9.63 3.54
C PRO A 39 -2.38 8.53 3.50
N ALA A 40 -2.97 8.35 2.34
CA ALA A 40 -3.95 7.32 2.09
C ALA A 40 -3.61 6.55 0.81
N LEU A 41 -3.84 5.25 0.85
CA LEU A 41 -3.74 4.34 -0.28
C LEU A 41 -5.15 3.98 -0.76
N ILE A 42 -5.39 4.18 -2.05
CA ILE A 42 -6.67 3.98 -2.75
C ILE A 42 -6.47 2.84 -3.74
N GLY A 43 -7.39 1.86 -3.76
CA GLY A 43 -7.42 0.83 -4.81
C GLY A 43 -7.33 -0.61 -4.30
N ALA A 44 -6.85 -1.50 -5.17
CA ALA A 44 -6.95 -2.95 -5.03
C ALA A 44 -5.91 -3.55 -4.07
N VAL A 45 -6.21 -3.47 -2.77
CA VAL A 45 -5.35 -3.96 -1.67
C VAL A 45 -5.63 -5.41 -1.23
N LYS A 46 -6.51 -6.13 -1.95
CA LYS A 46 -7.11 -7.41 -1.52
C LYS A 46 -6.10 -8.55 -1.28
N GLY A 47 -4.85 -8.42 -1.75
CA GLY A 47 -3.78 -9.41 -1.56
C GLY A 47 -2.68 -9.01 -0.57
N PHE A 48 -2.73 -7.81 0.01
CA PHE A 48 -1.65 -7.30 0.87
C PHE A 48 -2.13 -6.42 2.02
N SER A 49 -3.43 -6.46 2.35
CA SER A 49 -4.01 -5.74 3.50
C SER A 49 -3.28 -6.01 4.80
N THR A 50 -2.95 -7.28 5.08
CA THR A 50 -2.21 -7.65 6.30
C THR A 50 -0.83 -7.00 6.36
N ALA A 51 -0.15 -6.87 5.21
CA ALA A 51 1.11 -6.15 5.14
C ALA A 51 0.88 -4.66 5.45
N LEU A 52 -0.11 -4.02 4.82
CA LEU A 52 -0.43 -2.61 5.10
C LEU A 52 -0.70 -2.36 6.59
N GLU A 53 -1.47 -3.23 7.24
CA GLU A 53 -1.78 -3.16 8.67
C GLU A 53 -0.54 -3.33 9.55
N THR A 54 0.40 -4.20 9.15
CA THR A 54 1.66 -4.42 9.87
C THR A 54 2.51 -3.15 9.91
N PHE A 55 2.50 -2.37 8.82
CA PHE A 55 3.15 -1.07 8.77
C PHE A 55 2.31 0.05 9.42
N GLY A 56 1.18 -0.26 10.06
CA GLY A 56 0.34 0.74 10.73
C GLY A 56 -0.70 1.40 9.83
N GLY A 57 -0.93 0.86 8.64
CA GLY A 57 -2.07 1.22 7.80
C GLY A 57 -3.39 0.85 8.48
N ARG A 58 -4.32 1.79 8.56
CA ARG A 58 -5.67 1.56 9.10
C ARG A 58 -6.70 1.67 7.99
N PHE A 59 -7.54 0.65 7.86
CA PHE A 59 -8.60 0.69 6.87
C PHE A 59 -9.73 1.64 7.28
N GLU A 60 -9.92 2.72 6.53
CA GLU A 60 -11.02 3.65 6.69
C GLU A 60 -12.20 3.20 5.82
N ARG A 61 -13.23 2.66 6.48
CA ARG A 61 -14.38 2.03 5.81
C ARG A 61 -15.22 3.02 5.03
N ARG A 62 -15.33 4.29 5.47
CA ARG A 62 -16.20 5.28 4.82
C ARG A 62 -15.71 5.67 3.43
N GLN A 63 -14.39 5.78 3.29
CA GLN A 63 -13.72 6.14 2.03
C GLN A 63 -13.14 4.91 1.30
N ARG A 64 -13.15 3.73 1.94
CA ARG A 64 -12.58 2.46 1.44
C ARG A 64 -11.09 2.59 1.09
N VAL A 65 -10.32 3.22 1.97
CA VAL A 65 -8.88 3.48 1.79
C VAL A 65 -8.08 3.01 2.99
N TYR A 66 -6.77 2.78 2.82
CA TYR A 66 -5.85 2.57 3.94
C TYR A 66 -5.17 3.89 4.29
N VAL A 67 -5.33 4.34 5.52
CA VAL A 67 -4.72 5.58 6.04
C VAL A 67 -3.47 5.24 6.83
N PHE A 68 -2.38 5.96 6.59
CA PHE A 68 -1.08 5.73 7.21
C PHE A 68 -0.72 6.86 8.17
N PRO A 69 0.17 6.61 9.15
CA PRO A 69 0.63 7.65 10.06
C PRO A 69 1.55 8.68 9.38
N SER A 70 2.30 8.27 8.34
CA SER A 70 3.23 9.14 7.61
C SER A 70 3.56 8.58 6.21
N TRP A 71 4.06 9.45 5.31
CA TRP A 71 4.47 9.07 3.96
C TRP A 71 5.57 8.01 3.94
N PRO A 72 6.64 8.11 4.76
CA PRO A 72 7.67 7.06 4.85
C PRO A 72 7.09 5.69 5.22
N THR A 73 6.07 5.66 6.08
CA THR A 73 5.42 4.41 6.49
C THR A 73 4.64 3.76 5.33
N LEU A 74 3.91 4.57 4.56
CA LEU A 74 3.23 4.13 3.34
C LEU A 74 4.25 3.59 2.32
N GLU A 75 5.34 4.32 2.08
CA GLU A 75 6.40 3.89 1.16
C GLU A 75 7.02 2.56 1.58
N ALA A 76 7.35 2.39 2.86
CA ALA A 76 7.89 1.14 3.39
C ALA A 76 6.93 -0.04 3.19
N ALA A 77 5.63 0.18 3.42
CA ALA A 77 4.61 -0.84 3.19
C ALA A 77 4.52 -1.25 1.71
N LEU A 78 4.51 -0.28 0.80
CA LEU A 78 4.46 -0.52 -0.64
C LEU A 78 5.72 -1.24 -1.14
N ARG A 79 6.89 -0.80 -0.68
CA ARG A 79 8.19 -1.42 -0.98
C ARG A 79 8.22 -2.88 -0.55
N TYR A 80 7.73 -3.18 0.66
CA TYR A 80 7.64 -4.54 1.17
C TYR A 80 6.69 -5.42 0.33
N VAL A 81 5.56 -4.87 -0.09
CA VAL A 81 4.61 -5.59 -0.97
C VAL A 81 5.23 -5.91 -2.33
N LEU A 82 5.97 -4.97 -2.92
CA LEU A 82 6.67 -5.17 -4.18
C LEU A 82 7.76 -6.24 -4.06
N ASP A 83 8.57 -6.18 -2.99
CA ASP A 83 9.60 -7.18 -2.71
C ASP A 83 8.99 -8.59 -2.58
N ARG A 84 7.88 -8.71 -1.84
CA ARG A 84 7.13 -9.97 -1.70
C ARG A 84 6.56 -10.47 -3.03
N ARG A 85 6.09 -9.58 -3.91
CA ARG A 85 5.65 -9.95 -5.27
C ARG A 85 6.83 -10.45 -6.11
N ALA A 86 7.98 -9.78 -6.05
CA ALA A 86 9.17 -10.19 -6.77
C ALA A 86 9.70 -11.55 -6.28
N ALA A 87 9.76 -11.75 -4.96
CA ALA A 87 10.17 -13.01 -4.35
C ALA A 87 9.18 -14.16 -4.63
N GLY A 88 7.88 -13.87 -4.63
CA GLY A 88 6.84 -14.83 -5.01
C GLY A 88 6.86 -15.21 -6.48
N ALA A 89 7.15 -14.25 -7.38
CA ALA A 89 7.32 -14.50 -8.81
C ALA A 89 8.58 -15.32 -9.13
N GLY A 90 9.60 -15.30 -8.26
CA GLY A 90 10.79 -16.15 -8.36
C GLY A 90 10.62 -17.55 -7.75
N GLY A 91 9.61 -17.76 -6.90
CA GLY A 91 9.42 -19.00 -6.13
C GLY A 91 8.81 -20.16 -6.91
N GLU A 92 8.03 -19.89 -7.96
CA GLU A 92 7.32 -20.94 -8.71
C GLU A 92 8.18 -21.63 -9.78
N ARG A 93 9.38 -21.10 -10.08
CA ARG A 93 10.36 -21.73 -10.98
C ARG A 93 11.37 -22.64 -10.27
N ALA A 94 11.52 -22.55 -8.95
CA ALA A 94 12.55 -23.29 -8.22
C ALA A 94 12.09 -24.65 -7.68
N GLN A 95 10.78 -24.95 -7.64
CA GLN A 95 10.28 -26.24 -7.17
C GLN A 95 10.15 -27.32 -8.27
N ALA A 96 10.28 -26.95 -9.54
CA ALA A 96 10.22 -27.92 -10.64
C ALA A 96 11.55 -28.67 -10.90
N TYR A 97 12.68 -28.22 -10.32
CA TYR A 97 14.00 -28.80 -10.60
C TYR A 97 14.44 -29.89 -9.60
N VAL A 98 13.73 -30.06 -8.46
CA VAL A 98 14.12 -30.96 -7.36
C VAL A 98 13.35 -32.30 -7.33
N SER A 99 12.61 -32.63 -8.38
CA SER A 99 11.85 -33.90 -8.46
C SER A 99 12.25 -34.82 -9.62
N ALA A 100 13.30 -34.49 -10.38
CA ALA A 100 13.73 -35.31 -11.52
C ALA A 100 14.93 -36.24 -11.21
N ASP A 101 15.45 -36.24 -9.98
CA ASP A 101 16.61 -37.05 -9.57
C ASP A 101 16.29 -37.90 -8.33
N ARG A 102 15.36 -38.84 -8.48
CA ARG A 102 15.19 -39.93 -7.51
C ARG A 102 14.66 -41.20 -8.12
#